data_AF-A0A1H1QXY5-F1
#
_entry.id   AF-A0A1H1QXY5-F1
#
_cell.length_a   1.000
_cell.length_b   1.000
_cell.length_c   1.000
_cell.angle_alpha   90.00
_cell.angle_beta   90.00
_cell.angle_gamma   90.00
#
_symmetry.space_group_name_H-M   'P 1'
#
loop_
_entity.id
_entity.type
_entity.pdbx_description
1 polymer ?
#
loop_
_entity_poly.entity_id
_entity_poly.type
_entity_poly.pdbx_seq_one_letter_code
_entity_poly.pdbx_strand_id
1 'polypeptide(L)'
;MTDDAQPAPPAATAPAPRPPADPVNRGVKWVIGVIALSLLWYLLADRLTPYTQQARVQAFVVPVAAEVSGRVTRVLVRDNQMVEAGEVLFEVDPGQYQIAVERARADLESTRRQIAASTAGIDSALASLRAAEANELKSQQDRDRLERLYREDPGTISLRRLEVSRATHVQAISQVAAARAEVQRAREQQGGSDEQNALLRSAAAAVEKAELDLANTRVRALSAGMVTDLRTDVGHFAAAGNPVMTLITIQDVWIAAEMTENNLARVEPETPVAIVLDVLPGEVFAGRVRSVGFGVSVGPSTPPGTLPQVENSRDWLRPAQRFPVIVEFAPGEVSRLAKLRGIRVGGQADVMAFPSEGNPLNLLGRLFIHLMSWLSYAY
;
A
#
# COMPACT_ATOMS: atom_id res chain seq x y z
N MET A 1 -111.69 -62.80 22.39
CA MET A 1 -110.90 -62.85 23.65
C MET A 1 -109.45 -62.88 23.21
N THR A 2 -108.50 -62.03 23.62
CA THR A 2 -108.40 -60.79 24.42
C THR A 2 -106.89 -60.58 24.59
N ASP A 3 -106.49 -59.36 24.92
CA ASP A 3 -105.38 -59.00 25.82
C ASP A 3 -103.89 -59.23 25.51
N ASP A 4 -103.22 -58.10 25.73
CA ASP A 4 -102.03 -57.81 26.51
C ASP A 4 -100.59 -57.82 25.96
N ALA A 5 -99.89 -56.79 26.47
CA ALA A 5 -98.75 -56.09 25.92
C ALA A 5 -97.38 -56.61 26.39
N GLN A 6 -96.36 -56.45 25.54
CA GLN A 6 -94.95 -56.42 25.97
C GLN A 6 -94.10 -55.55 25.01
N PRO A 7 -93.12 -54.75 25.51
CA PRO A 7 -92.55 -53.62 24.78
C PRO A 7 -91.28 -53.96 23.97
N ALA A 8 -90.88 -52.96 23.17
CA ALA A 8 -89.74 -52.89 22.24
C ALA A 8 -88.41 -53.53 22.71
N PRO A 9 -87.61 -54.01 21.74
CA PRO A 9 -86.24 -53.52 21.59
C PRO A 9 -85.93 -53.01 20.17
N PRO A 10 -84.96 -52.10 20.04
CA PRO A 10 -84.74 -51.29 18.83
C PRO A 10 -84.11 -52.06 17.68
N ALA A 11 -84.48 -51.65 16.47
CA ALA A 11 -83.97 -52.14 15.21
C ALA A 11 -82.47 -51.89 15.06
N ALA A 12 -81.74 -52.95 14.67
CA ALA A 12 -80.37 -52.86 14.21
C ALA A 12 -80.33 -52.18 12.84
N THR A 13 -79.89 -50.93 12.81
CA THR A 13 -79.54 -50.21 11.59
C THR A 13 -78.24 -50.79 11.01
N ALA A 14 -78.32 -51.25 9.76
CA ALA A 14 -77.17 -51.68 8.99
C ALA A 14 -76.16 -50.51 8.81
N PRO A 15 -74.84 -50.77 8.87
CA PRO A 15 -73.83 -49.73 8.74
C PRO A 15 -73.78 -49.17 7.30
N ALA A 16 -73.82 -47.85 7.19
CA ALA A 16 -73.69 -47.12 5.93
C ALA A 16 -72.32 -47.36 5.25
N PRO A 17 -72.25 -47.40 3.90
CA PRO A 17 -71.00 -47.59 3.17
C PRO A 17 -70.06 -46.39 3.35
N ARG A 18 -68.77 -46.68 3.58
CA ARG A 18 -67.71 -45.66 3.72
C ARG A 18 -67.56 -44.86 2.42
N PRO A 19 -67.46 -43.51 2.47
CA PRO A 19 -67.31 -42.69 1.26
C PRO A 19 -65.94 -42.94 0.59
N PRO A 20 -65.86 -42.90 -0.76
CA PRO A 20 -64.61 -43.10 -1.49
C PRO A 20 -63.63 -41.96 -1.22
N ALA A 21 -62.35 -42.29 -1.05
CA ALA A 21 -61.31 -41.34 -0.68
C ALA A 21 -61.04 -40.30 -1.79
N ASP A 22 -61.39 -39.05 -1.49
CA ASP A 22 -61.37 -37.87 -2.35
C ASP A 22 -59.99 -37.62 -3.02
N PRO A 23 -59.87 -37.67 -4.36
CA PRO A 23 -58.60 -37.51 -5.08
C PRO A 23 -58.02 -36.09 -4.95
N VAL A 24 -58.87 -35.08 -4.72
CA VAL A 24 -58.47 -33.67 -4.55
C VAL A 24 -57.64 -33.48 -3.27
N ASN A 25 -58.04 -34.13 -2.16
CA ASN A 25 -57.29 -34.07 -0.90
C ASN A 25 -55.91 -34.75 -0.98
N ARG A 26 -55.73 -35.72 -1.88
CA ARG A 26 -54.40 -36.31 -2.16
C ARG A 26 -53.53 -35.39 -3.00
N GLY A 27 -54.10 -34.72 -4.00
CA GLY A 27 -53.40 -33.72 -4.81
C GLY A 27 -52.92 -32.53 -3.98
N VAL A 28 -53.78 -31.97 -3.11
CA VAL A 28 -53.42 -30.87 -2.21
C VAL A 28 -52.34 -31.28 -1.22
N LYS A 29 -52.41 -32.49 -0.64
CA LYS A 29 -51.35 -33.01 0.25
C LYS A 29 -50.02 -33.20 -0.48
N TRP A 30 -50.04 -33.62 -1.74
CA TRP A 30 -48.85 -33.71 -2.57
C TRP A 30 -48.23 -32.34 -2.84
N VAL A 31 -49.04 -31.36 -3.22
CA VAL A 31 -48.57 -29.98 -3.46
C VAL A 31 -48.00 -29.38 -2.17
N ILE A 32 -48.70 -29.53 -1.04
CA ILE A 32 -48.19 -29.08 0.27
C ILE A 32 -46.90 -29.81 0.64
N GLY A 33 -46.81 -31.12 0.37
CA GLY A 33 -45.59 -31.91 0.60
C GLY A 33 -44.42 -31.43 -0.25
N VAL A 34 -44.65 -31.10 -1.51
CA VAL A 34 -43.63 -30.53 -2.43
C VAL A 34 -43.21 -29.13 -1.97
N ILE A 35 -44.16 -28.27 -1.58
CA ILE A 35 -43.85 -26.94 -1.05
C ILE A 35 -43.02 -27.05 0.23
N ALA A 36 -43.44 -27.90 1.17
CA ALA A 36 -42.71 -28.10 2.43
C ALA A 36 -41.30 -28.68 2.20
N LEU A 37 -41.16 -29.63 1.28
CA LEU A 37 -39.87 -30.20 0.89
C LEU A 37 -38.97 -29.16 0.21
N SER A 38 -39.53 -28.35 -0.70
CA SER A 38 -38.82 -27.27 -1.38
C SER A 38 -38.36 -26.18 -0.40
N LEU A 39 -39.18 -25.87 0.61
CA LEU A 39 -38.88 -24.85 1.61
C LEU A 39 -37.84 -25.36 2.61
N LEU A 40 -37.93 -26.62 3.02
CA LEU A 40 -36.89 -27.29 3.82
C LEU A 40 -35.56 -27.37 3.06
N TRP A 41 -35.60 -27.72 1.78
CA TRP A 41 -34.44 -27.72 0.89
C TRP A 41 -33.81 -26.34 0.78
N TYR A 42 -34.61 -25.30 0.50
CA TYR A 42 -34.14 -23.92 0.41
C TYR A 42 -33.43 -23.48 1.69
N LEU A 43 -34.03 -23.72 2.86
CA LEU A 43 -33.44 -23.37 4.15
C LEU A 43 -32.16 -24.15 4.45
N LEU A 44 -32.07 -25.43 4.05
CA LEU A 44 -30.86 -26.23 4.19
C LEU A 44 -29.75 -25.77 3.24
N ALA A 45 -30.09 -25.48 1.98
CA ALA A 45 -29.14 -25.04 0.96
C ALA A 45 -28.54 -23.67 1.31
N ASP A 46 -29.37 -22.73 1.76
CA ASP A 46 -28.94 -21.37 2.18
C ASP A 46 -27.90 -21.45 3.32
N ARG A 47 -28.06 -22.39 4.25
CA ARG A 47 -27.16 -22.54 5.41
C ARG A 47 -25.94 -23.44 5.18
N LEU A 48 -26.07 -24.46 4.33
CA LEU A 48 -25.05 -25.51 4.18
C LEU A 48 -24.23 -25.41 2.90
N THR A 49 -24.79 -24.81 1.86
CA THR A 49 -24.11 -24.56 0.58
C THR A 49 -24.41 -23.14 0.13
N PRO A 50 -23.87 -22.12 0.84
CA PRO A 50 -24.24 -20.75 0.61
C PRO A 50 -23.82 -20.30 -0.79
N TYR A 51 -24.75 -19.70 -1.52
CA TYR A 51 -24.57 -19.26 -2.90
C TYR A 51 -24.90 -17.78 -3.01
N THR A 52 -24.07 -17.03 -3.74
CA THR A 52 -24.33 -15.62 -4.04
C THR A 52 -23.97 -15.30 -5.48
N GLN A 53 -24.84 -14.53 -6.12
CA GLN A 53 -24.62 -13.92 -7.43
C GLN A 53 -24.11 -12.48 -7.32
N GLN A 54 -24.05 -11.98 -6.08
CA GLN A 54 -23.56 -10.65 -5.80
C GLN A 54 -22.07 -10.73 -5.47
N ALA A 55 -21.29 -11.25 -6.41
CA ALA A 55 -19.85 -11.23 -6.32
C ALA A 55 -19.22 -10.45 -7.47
N ARG A 56 -18.11 -9.78 -7.18
CA ARG A 56 -17.38 -9.01 -8.18
C ARG A 56 -15.90 -9.31 -8.12
N VAL A 57 -15.28 -9.40 -9.29
CA VAL A 57 -13.83 -9.48 -9.43
C VAL A 57 -13.22 -8.13 -9.03
N GLN A 58 -12.28 -8.16 -8.10
CA GLN A 58 -11.54 -7.01 -7.61
C GLN A 58 -10.04 -7.23 -7.78
N ALA A 59 -9.33 -6.12 -7.94
CA ALA A 59 -7.87 -6.08 -7.98
C ALA A 59 -7.41 -4.74 -7.42
N PHE A 60 -6.12 -4.59 -7.12
CA PHE A 60 -5.60 -3.28 -6.77
C PHE A 60 -5.61 -2.34 -7.98
N VAL A 61 -6.23 -1.19 -7.78
CA VAL A 61 -6.33 -0.11 -8.75
C VAL A 61 -5.39 0.99 -8.29
N VAL A 62 -4.25 1.13 -8.96
CA VAL A 62 -3.18 2.05 -8.57
C VAL A 62 -3.22 3.27 -9.50
N PRO A 63 -3.49 4.47 -8.98
CA PRO A 63 -3.39 5.68 -9.79
C PRO A 63 -1.90 5.95 -10.10
N VAL A 64 -1.58 6.13 -11.37
CA VAL A 64 -0.22 6.46 -11.83
C VAL A 64 -0.15 7.96 -12.07
N ALA A 65 0.68 8.62 -11.27
CA ALA A 65 0.96 10.04 -11.35
C ALA A 65 2.43 10.28 -11.70
N ALA A 66 2.74 11.45 -12.26
CA ALA A 66 4.12 11.90 -12.35
C ALA A 66 4.63 12.26 -10.94
N GLU A 67 5.88 11.88 -10.63
CA GLU A 67 6.54 12.33 -9.39
C GLU A 67 7.09 13.75 -9.54
N VAL A 68 7.38 14.16 -10.78
CA VAL A 68 7.92 15.47 -11.11
C VAL A 68 7.04 16.17 -12.16
N SER A 69 6.84 17.48 -12.02
CA SER A 69 5.95 18.25 -12.88
C SER A 69 6.60 18.67 -14.19
N GLY A 70 5.92 18.45 -15.31
CA GLY A 70 6.37 18.97 -16.60
C GLY A 70 5.48 18.56 -17.76
N ARG A 71 5.89 18.99 -18.96
CA ARG A 71 5.18 18.62 -20.20
C ARG A 71 5.56 17.22 -20.62
N VAL A 72 4.58 16.42 -20.99
CA VAL A 72 4.77 15.06 -21.50
C VAL A 72 5.34 15.13 -22.92
N THR A 73 6.47 14.49 -23.15
CA THR A 73 7.17 14.46 -24.44
C THR A 73 6.84 13.18 -25.22
N ARG A 74 6.60 12.08 -24.51
CA ARG A 74 6.27 10.78 -25.10
C ARG A 74 5.31 10.01 -24.21
N VAL A 75 4.34 9.35 -24.84
CA VAL A 75 3.50 8.33 -24.22
C VAL A 75 3.81 7.01 -24.93
N LEU A 76 4.26 6.02 -24.18
CA LEU A 76 4.77 4.73 -24.72
C LEU A 76 3.75 3.61 -24.59
N VAL A 77 2.64 3.86 -23.90
CA VAL A 77 1.56 2.90 -23.66
C VAL A 77 0.27 3.37 -24.28
N ARG A 78 -0.65 2.43 -24.50
CA ARG A 78 -2.01 2.68 -24.95
C ARG A 78 -3.01 2.29 -23.88
N ASP A 79 -4.20 2.84 -23.96
CA ASP A 79 -5.31 2.44 -23.09
C ASP A 79 -5.64 0.95 -23.30
N ASN A 80 -5.92 0.23 -22.21
CA ASN A 80 -6.17 -1.22 -22.17
C ASN A 80 -4.98 -2.10 -22.59
N GLN A 81 -3.75 -1.59 -22.48
CA GLN A 81 -2.52 -2.35 -22.74
C GLN A 81 -1.99 -3.03 -21.46
N MET A 82 -1.48 -4.25 -21.59
CA MET A 82 -0.74 -4.93 -20.54
C MET A 82 0.72 -4.46 -20.54
N VAL A 83 1.25 -4.16 -19.34
CA VAL A 83 2.61 -3.66 -19.12
C VAL A 83 3.32 -4.49 -18.08
N GLU A 84 4.63 -4.61 -18.22
CA GLU A 84 5.49 -5.30 -17.25
C GLU A 84 6.02 -4.34 -16.17
N ALA A 85 6.47 -4.90 -15.05
CA ALA A 85 7.11 -4.10 -14.00
C ALA A 85 8.40 -3.47 -14.54
N GLY A 86 8.57 -2.17 -14.32
CA GLY A 86 9.72 -1.37 -14.77
C GLY A 86 9.59 -0.78 -16.19
N GLU A 87 8.55 -1.16 -16.94
CA GLU A 87 8.28 -0.61 -18.27
C GLU A 87 7.97 0.90 -18.18
N VAL A 88 8.51 1.70 -19.11
CA VAL A 88 8.29 3.14 -19.14
C VAL A 88 6.90 3.42 -19.72
N LEU A 89 6.06 4.12 -18.97
CA LEU A 89 4.69 4.44 -19.35
C LEU A 89 4.65 5.73 -20.18
N PHE A 90 5.26 6.79 -19.65
CA PHE A 90 5.39 8.07 -20.33
C PHE A 90 6.62 8.83 -19.83
N GLU A 91 7.06 9.80 -20.62
CA GLU A 91 8.21 10.65 -20.33
C GLU A 91 7.79 12.11 -20.20
N VAL A 92 8.29 12.76 -19.16
CA VAL A 92 8.21 14.20 -18.92
C VAL A 92 9.46 14.85 -19.50
N ASP A 93 9.34 16.08 -19.99
CA ASP A 93 10.45 16.87 -20.54
C ASP A 93 11.62 16.97 -19.53
N PRO A 94 12.78 16.35 -19.84
CA PRO A 94 13.88 16.28 -18.91
C PRO A 94 14.73 17.55 -18.89
N GLY A 95 14.50 18.52 -19.79
CA GLY A 95 15.42 19.64 -20.01
C GLY A 95 15.73 20.44 -18.75
N GLN A 96 14.70 20.81 -17.97
CA GLN A 96 14.91 21.55 -16.71
C GLN A 96 15.63 20.72 -15.64
N TYR A 97 15.43 19.41 -15.63
CA TYR A 97 16.02 18.49 -14.65
C TYR A 97 17.49 18.20 -14.98
N GLN A 98 17.84 18.10 -16.27
CA GLN A 98 19.23 18.00 -16.72
C GLN A 98 20.02 19.25 -16.31
N ILE A 99 19.46 20.44 -16.54
CA ILE A 99 20.06 21.71 -16.12
C ILE A 99 20.21 21.75 -14.59
N ALA A 100 19.23 21.25 -13.84
CA ALA A 100 19.30 21.19 -12.38
C ALA A 100 20.44 20.26 -11.90
N VAL A 101 20.64 19.10 -12.54
CA VAL A 101 21.75 18.19 -12.25
C VAL A 101 23.10 18.87 -12.55
N GLU A 102 23.24 19.51 -13.70
CA GLU A 102 24.46 20.22 -14.08
C GLU A 102 24.78 21.35 -13.07
N ARG A 103 23.78 22.13 -12.68
CA ARG A 103 23.93 23.17 -11.66
C ARG A 103 24.36 22.61 -10.32
N ALA A 104 23.68 21.56 -9.83
CA ALA A 104 24.02 20.94 -8.55
C ALA A 104 25.45 20.37 -8.56
N ARG A 105 25.89 19.79 -9.67
CA ARG A 105 27.27 19.29 -9.84
C ARG A 105 28.30 20.43 -9.82
N ALA A 106 28.00 21.55 -10.47
CA ALA A 106 28.85 22.73 -10.43
C ALA A 106 28.93 23.33 -9.01
N ASP A 107 27.82 23.37 -8.27
CA ASP A 107 27.79 23.84 -6.89
C ASP A 107 28.60 22.93 -5.94
N LEU A 108 28.55 21.60 -6.15
CA LEU A 108 29.39 20.63 -5.44
C LEU A 108 30.88 20.84 -5.74
N GLU A 109 31.24 21.08 -7.01
CA GLU A 109 32.62 21.37 -7.38
C GLU A 109 33.12 22.68 -6.76
N SER A 110 32.31 23.74 -6.82
CA SER A 110 32.60 25.03 -6.19
C SER A 110 32.85 24.86 -4.69
N THR A 111 31.99 24.10 -4.01
CA THR A 111 32.12 23.79 -2.58
C THR A 111 33.42 23.03 -2.28
N ARG A 112 33.79 22.03 -3.10
CA ARG A 112 35.07 21.31 -2.97
C ARG A 112 36.27 22.25 -3.12
N ARG A 113 36.23 23.17 -4.10
CA ARG A 113 37.28 24.17 -4.30
C ARG A 113 37.39 25.13 -3.12
N GLN A 114 36.26 25.53 -2.53
CA GLN A 114 36.24 26.35 -1.32
C GLN A 114 36.89 25.64 -0.13
N ILE A 115 36.57 24.37 0.11
CA ILE A 115 37.19 23.58 1.19
C ILE A 115 38.69 23.39 0.96
N ALA A 116 39.11 23.15 -0.29
CA ALA A 116 40.52 23.07 -0.66
C ALA A 116 41.26 24.39 -0.36
N ALA A 117 40.65 25.53 -0.68
CA ALA A 117 41.19 26.85 -0.34
C ALA A 117 41.29 27.08 1.17
N SER A 118 40.26 26.68 1.94
CA SER A 118 40.31 26.74 3.41
C SER A 118 41.41 25.87 4.00
N THR A 119 41.66 24.69 3.41
CA THR A 119 42.76 23.79 3.82
C THR A 119 44.12 24.46 3.66
N ALA A 120 44.36 25.10 2.51
CA ALA A 120 45.57 25.89 2.29
C ALA A 120 45.72 27.06 3.29
N GLY A 121 44.59 27.67 3.70
CA GLY A 121 44.57 28.67 4.77
C GLY A 121 45.01 28.13 6.13
N ILE A 122 44.60 26.91 6.47
CA ILE A 122 45.04 26.23 7.70
C ILE A 122 46.54 25.93 7.66
N ASP A 123 47.06 25.47 6.52
CA ASP A 123 48.49 25.22 6.36
C ASP A 123 49.32 26.50 6.56
N SER A 124 48.84 27.63 6.05
CA SER A 124 49.44 28.95 6.29
C SER A 124 49.39 29.33 7.77
N ALA A 125 48.25 29.16 8.45
CA ALA A 125 48.12 29.47 9.88
C ALA A 125 49.03 28.57 10.74
N LEU A 126 49.17 27.28 10.39
CA LEU A 126 50.08 26.35 11.05
C LEU A 126 51.54 26.77 10.85
N ALA A 127 51.92 27.25 9.67
CA ALA A 127 53.26 27.80 9.44
C ALA A 127 53.53 29.03 10.32
N SER A 128 52.57 29.94 10.45
CA SER A 128 52.66 31.09 11.36
C SER A 128 52.78 30.68 12.83
N LEU A 129 52.04 29.66 13.26
CA LEU A 129 52.16 29.11 14.62
C LEU A 129 53.56 28.53 14.86
N ARG A 130 54.09 27.73 13.95
CA ARG A 130 55.45 27.17 14.06
C ARG A 130 56.51 28.27 14.16
N ALA A 131 56.35 29.36 13.41
CA ALA A 131 57.26 30.51 13.49
C ALA A 131 57.17 31.22 14.86
N ALA A 132 55.95 31.37 15.41
CA ALA A 132 55.74 31.95 16.73
C ALA A 132 56.33 31.07 17.85
N GLU A 133 56.14 29.74 17.78
CA GLU A 133 56.71 28.77 18.72
C GLU A 133 58.25 28.78 18.68
N ALA A 134 58.85 28.87 17.49
CA ALA A 134 60.29 28.99 17.34
C ALA A 134 60.85 30.28 17.98
N ASN A 135 60.12 31.40 17.85
CA ASN A 135 60.50 32.67 18.48
C ASN A 135 60.34 32.62 20.01
N GLU A 136 59.28 31.99 20.50
CA GLU A 136 59.05 31.77 21.94
C GLU A 136 60.16 30.93 22.56
N LEU A 137 60.52 29.80 21.93
CA LEU A 137 61.64 28.96 22.35
C LEU A 137 62.97 29.75 22.38
N LYS A 138 63.26 30.53 21.35
CA LYS A 138 64.47 31.39 21.32
C LYS A 138 64.46 32.38 22.49
N SER A 139 63.35 33.09 22.69
CA SER A 139 63.21 34.08 23.76
C SER A 139 63.31 33.45 25.17
N GLN A 140 62.83 32.22 25.32
CA GLN A 140 62.96 31.44 26.55
C GLN A 140 64.42 31.10 26.83
N GLN A 141 65.14 30.58 25.83
CA GLN A 141 66.56 30.26 25.97
C GLN A 141 67.42 31.48 26.31
N ASP A 142 67.11 32.64 25.70
CA ASP A 142 67.79 33.89 25.99
C ASP A 142 67.50 34.38 27.42
N ARG A 143 66.23 34.30 27.87
CA ARG A 143 65.85 34.56 29.27
C ARG A 143 66.62 33.66 30.23
N ASP A 144 66.59 32.34 30.01
CA ASP A 144 67.19 31.34 30.89
C ASP A 144 68.72 31.48 30.94
N ARG A 145 69.35 31.85 29.81
CA ARG A 145 70.77 32.18 29.75
C ARG A 145 71.08 33.40 30.60
N LEU A 146 70.32 34.49 30.48
CA LEU A 146 70.55 35.72 31.24
C LEU A 146 70.23 35.57 32.73
N GLU A 147 69.21 34.79 33.09
CA GLU A 147 68.90 34.49 34.50
C GLU A 147 70.01 33.70 35.18
N ARG A 148 70.57 32.69 34.51
CA ARG A 148 71.74 31.96 35.02
C ARG A 148 72.92 32.88 35.21
N LEU A 149 73.24 33.70 34.19
CA LEU A 149 74.38 34.62 34.23
C LEU A 149 74.25 35.65 35.37
N TYR A 150 73.05 36.18 35.61
CA TYR A 150 72.79 37.10 36.73
C TYR A 150 72.93 36.43 38.10
N ARG A 151 72.55 35.16 38.22
CA ARG A 151 72.60 34.40 39.48
C ARG A 151 74.01 33.93 39.83
N GLU A 152 74.76 33.48 38.82
CA GLU A 152 76.11 32.92 38.99
C GLU A 152 77.18 34.01 39.12
N ASP A 153 77.00 35.17 38.47
CA ASP A 153 77.98 36.26 38.48
C ASP A 153 77.32 37.65 38.65
N PRO A 154 77.04 38.07 39.90
CA PRO A 154 76.34 39.33 40.21
C PRO A 154 77.21 40.55 39.83
N GLY A 155 76.95 41.12 38.65
CA GLY A 155 77.64 42.32 38.14
C GLY A 155 77.89 42.32 36.63
N THR A 156 77.87 41.15 35.99
CA THR A 156 78.19 40.99 34.55
C THR A 156 77.09 41.48 33.61
N ILE A 157 75.83 41.52 34.06
CA ILE A 157 74.72 42.13 33.31
C ILE A 157 73.87 43.07 34.18
N SER A 158 73.24 44.06 33.55
CA SER A 158 72.29 44.96 34.23
C SER A 158 70.93 44.31 34.47
N LEU A 159 70.28 44.61 35.60
CA LEU A 159 68.92 44.15 35.92
C LEU A 159 67.92 44.49 34.79
N ARG A 160 68.03 45.69 34.23
CA ARG A 160 67.21 46.14 33.09
C ARG A 160 67.30 45.18 31.89
N ARG A 161 68.49 44.64 31.60
CA ARG A 161 68.66 43.70 30.47
C ARG A 161 67.90 42.40 30.70
N LEU A 162 67.87 41.92 31.94
CA LEU A 162 67.10 40.74 32.31
C LEU A 162 65.58 41.00 32.24
N GLU A 163 65.11 42.14 32.76
CA GLU A 163 63.70 42.55 32.70
C GLU A 163 63.20 42.66 31.26
N VAL A 164 64.00 43.26 30.37
CA VAL A 164 63.68 43.32 28.93
C VAL A 164 63.55 41.91 28.35
N SER A 165 64.48 40.99 28.64
CA SER A 165 64.40 39.61 28.15
C SER A 165 63.16 38.88 28.66
N ARG A 166 62.77 39.09 29.92
CA ARG A 166 61.53 38.53 30.50
C ARG A 166 60.29 39.09 29.77
N ALA A 167 60.24 40.40 29.55
CA ALA A 167 59.15 41.04 28.82
C ALA A 167 59.05 40.51 27.37
N THR A 168 60.18 40.33 26.68
CA THR A 168 60.22 39.73 25.34
C THR A 168 59.70 38.30 25.32
N HIS A 169 60.03 37.48 26.32
CA HIS A 169 59.50 36.12 26.42
C HIS A 169 57.98 36.11 26.68
N VAL A 170 57.48 36.96 27.57
CA VAL A 170 56.03 37.11 27.81
C VAL A 170 55.31 37.54 26.52
N GLN A 171 55.89 38.48 25.77
CA GLN A 171 55.35 38.89 24.47
C GLN A 171 55.31 37.71 23.47
N ALA A 172 56.34 36.87 23.43
CA ALA A 172 56.38 35.70 22.55
C ALA A 172 55.32 34.65 22.93
N ILE A 173 55.06 34.43 24.23
CA ILE A 173 53.95 33.58 24.71
C ILE A 173 52.61 34.11 24.19
N SER A 174 52.37 35.43 24.26
CA SER A 174 51.15 36.03 23.73
C SER A 174 51.01 35.87 22.22
N GLN A 175 52.11 35.91 21.47
CA GLN A 175 52.12 35.67 20.01
C GLN A 175 51.77 34.22 19.67
N VAL A 176 52.29 33.23 20.41
CA VAL A 176 51.92 31.82 20.24
C VAL A 176 50.43 31.62 20.53
N ALA A 177 49.92 32.24 21.61
CA ALA A 177 48.49 32.17 21.94
C ALA A 177 47.61 32.75 20.81
N ALA A 178 47.99 33.88 20.24
CA ALA A 178 47.29 34.48 19.10
C ALA A 178 47.36 33.60 17.83
N ALA A 179 48.52 33.06 17.51
CA ALA A 179 48.69 32.16 16.35
C ALA A 179 47.92 30.84 16.52
N ARG A 180 47.84 30.30 17.74
CA ARG A 180 47.03 29.11 18.04
C ARG A 180 45.53 29.41 17.87
N ALA A 181 45.07 30.57 18.33
CA ALA A 181 43.70 31.01 18.09
C ALA A 181 43.42 31.15 16.58
N GLU A 182 44.37 31.63 15.79
CA GLU A 182 44.24 31.71 14.33
C GLU A 182 44.02 30.36 13.66
N VAL A 183 44.85 29.37 14.02
CA VAL A 183 44.69 27.99 13.52
C VAL A 183 43.30 27.45 13.88
N GLN A 184 42.82 27.72 15.09
CA GLN A 184 41.50 27.30 15.51
C GLN A 184 40.39 27.97 14.69
N ARG A 185 40.47 29.30 14.45
CA ARG A 185 39.54 30.02 13.58
C ARG A 185 39.53 29.45 12.17
N ALA A 186 40.70 29.14 11.61
CA ALA A 186 40.81 28.57 10.26
C ALA A 186 40.19 27.16 10.18
N ARG A 187 40.38 26.32 11.20
CA ARG A 187 39.75 24.98 11.28
C ARG A 187 38.23 25.07 11.42
N GLU A 188 37.73 26.01 12.22
CA GLU A 188 36.30 26.25 12.37
C GLU A 188 35.67 26.75 11.06
N GLN A 189 36.36 27.62 10.32
CA GLN A 189 35.93 28.08 9.00
C GLN A 189 35.89 26.97 7.95
N GLN A 190 36.80 25.99 8.01
CA GLN A 190 36.75 24.82 7.14
C GLN A 190 35.51 23.95 7.43
N GLY A 191 35.05 23.89 8.68
CA GLY A 191 33.82 23.19 9.05
C GLY A 191 33.98 21.66 9.16
N GLY A 192 35.20 21.17 9.44
CA GLY A 192 35.51 19.74 9.60
C GLY A 192 36.26 19.12 8.41
N SER A 193 36.54 17.82 8.49
CA SER A 193 37.20 17.06 7.42
C SER A 193 36.26 16.84 6.23
N ASP A 194 36.83 16.59 5.04
CA ASP A 194 36.10 16.46 3.77
C ASP A 194 34.84 15.56 3.87
N GLU A 195 34.93 14.37 4.49
CA GLU A 195 33.79 13.45 4.58
C GLU A 195 32.68 13.89 5.56
N GLN A 196 33.03 14.63 6.61
CA GLN A 196 32.07 15.04 7.65
C GLN A 196 31.58 16.48 7.46
N ASN A 197 32.19 17.20 6.52
CA ASN A 197 31.89 18.58 6.21
C ASN A 197 30.41 18.74 5.83
N ALA A 198 29.69 19.56 6.61
CA ALA A 198 28.26 19.77 6.39
C ALA A 198 27.96 20.42 5.04
N LEU A 199 28.83 21.30 4.55
CA LEU A 199 28.67 21.96 3.25
C LEU A 199 28.83 20.94 2.11
N LEU A 200 29.85 20.07 2.20
CA LEU A 200 30.07 19.04 1.18
C LEU A 200 28.91 18.05 1.13
N ARG A 201 28.43 17.56 2.29
CA ARG A 201 27.29 16.64 2.36
C ARG A 201 26.01 17.27 1.82
N SER A 202 25.75 18.53 2.16
CA SER A 202 24.60 19.28 1.63
C SER A 202 24.65 19.41 0.10
N ALA A 203 25.81 19.78 -0.46
CA ALA A 203 25.98 19.89 -1.90
C ALA A 203 25.89 18.52 -2.60
N ALA A 204 26.40 17.45 -2.00
CA ALA A 204 26.27 16.09 -2.53
C ALA A 204 24.82 15.61 -2.53
N ALA A 205 24.07 15.86 -1.45
CA ALA A 205 22.64 15.54 -1.37
C ALA A 205 21.82 16.34 -2.40
N ALA A 206 22.22 17.58 -2.72
CA ALA A 206 21.59 18.37 -3.77
C ALA A 206 21.79 17.74 -5.17
N VAL A 207 22.96 17.15 -5.44
CA VAL A 207 23.22 16.39 -6.67
C VAL A 207 22.33 15.15 -6.72
N GLU A 208 22.31 14.35 -5.65
CA GLU A 208 21.50 13.13 -5.58
C GLU A 208 20.01 13.42 -5.78
N LYS A 209 19.50 14.49 -5.15
CA LYS A 209 18.12 14.94 -5.36
C LYS A 209 17.85 15.31 -6.82
N ALA A 210 18.73 16.11 -7.44
CA ALA A 210 18.56 16.52 -8.83
C ALA A 210 18.60 15.31 -9.79
N GLU A 211 19.45 14.33 -9.50
CA GLU A 211 19.55 13.09 -10.28
C GLU A 211 18.31 12.21 -10.12
N LEU A 212 17.75 12.12 -8.90
CA LEU A 212 16.48 11.45 -8.65
C LEU A 212 15.33 12.15 -9.39
N ASP A 213 15.24 13.47 -9.29
CA ASP A 213 14.22 14.25 -10.00
C ASP A 213 14.33 14.04 -11.53
N LEU A 214 15.56 13.95 -12.06
CA LEU A 214 15.81 13.61 -13.47
C LEU A 214 15.39 12.16 -13.79
N ALA A 215 15.68 11.19 -12.93
CA ALA A 215 15.25 9.80 -13.14
C ALA A 215 13.72 9.68 -13.15
N ASN A 216 13.06 10.44 -12.28
CA ASN A 216 11.61 10.52 -12.13
C ASN A 216 10.89 11.19 -13.30
N THR A 217 11.62 11.79 -14.25
CA THR A 217 11.04 12.23 -15.53
C THR A 217 10.53 11.07 -16.37
N ARG A 218 11.06 9.86 -16.17
CA ARG A 218 10.59 8.63 -16.83
C ARG A 218 9.70 7.87 -15.87
N VAL A 219 8.39 8.03 -16.03
CA VAL A 219 7.42 7.36 -15.16
C VAL A 219 7.27 5.91 -15.60
N ARG A 220 7.54 4.98 -14.67
CA ARG A 220 7.55 3.54 -14.90
C ARG A 220 6.43 2.84 -14.15
N ALA A 221 6.04 1.67 -14.63
CA ALA A 221 5.14 0.79 -13.90
C ALA A 221 5.87 0.16 -12.69
N LEU A 222 5.36 0.33 -11.48
CA LEU A 222 5.92 -0.30 -10.27
C LEU A 222 5.63 -1.81 -10.18
N SER A 223 4.58 -2.27 -10.86
CA SER A 223 4.19 -3.69 -10.91
C SER A 223 3.61 -4.01 -12.29
N ALA A 224 3.56 -5.31 -12.63
CA ALA A 224 2.92 -5.75 -13.86
C ALA A 224 1.39 -5.58 -13.76
N GLY A 225 0.77 -5.09 -14.83
CA GLY A 225 -0.63 -4.74 -14.80
C GLY A 225 -1.22 -4.34 -16.14
N MET A 226 -2.48 -3.93 -16.12
CA MET A 226 -3.19 -3.38 -17.27
C MET A 226 -3.41 -1.88 -17.07
N VAL A 227 -3.01 -1.08 -18.06
CA VAL A 227 -3.26 0.36 -18.08
C VAL A 227 -4.70 0.62 -18.51
N THR A 228 -5.41 1.47 -17.76
CA THR A 228 -6.77 1.93 -18.06
C THR A 228 -6.91 3.41 -17.76
N ASP A 229 -7.91 4.06 -18.36
CA ASP A 229 -8.19 5.49 -18.16
C ASP A 229 -6.95 6.36 -18.46
N LEU A 230 -6.30 6.09 -19.59
CA LEU A 230 -5.17 6.90 -20.06
C LEU A 230 -5.66 8.30 -20.46
N ARG A 231 -5.33 9.31 -19.66
CA ARG A 231 -5.79 10.71 -19.83
C ARG A 231 -4.67 11.68 -20.20
N THR A 232 -3.51 11.16 -20.62
CA THR A 232 -2.35 11.96 -21.04
C THR A 232 -1.95 11.65 -22.46
N ASP A 233 -1.42 12.67 -23.15
CA ASP A 233 -0.85 12.58 -24.49
C ASP A 233 0.33 13.57 -24.60
N VAL A 234 1.10 13.46 -25.69
CA VAL A 234 2.21 14.36 -25.98
C VAL A 234 1.73 15.81 -25.96
N GLY A 235 2.44 16.66 -25.23
CA GLY A 235 2.09 18.07 -25.04
C GLY A 235 1.22 18.36 -23.81
N HIS A 236 0.62 17.34 -23.19
CA HIS A 236 -0.09 17.50 -21.92
C HIS A 236 0.87 17.91 -20.79
N PHE A 237 0.40 18.74 -19.85
CA PHE A 237 1.18 19.14 -18.67
C PHE A 237 0.82 18.24 -17.49
N ALA A 238 1.71 17.31 -17.15
CA ALA A 238 1.56 16.44 -15.99
C ALA A 238 2.06 17.16 -14.74
N ALA A 239 1.17 17.37 -13.78
CA ALA A 239 1.53 17.92 -12.47
C ALA A 239 1.90 16.79 -11.50
N ALA A 240 2.91 17.03 -10.65
CA ALA A 240 3.35 16.06 -9.66
C ALA A 240 2.21 15.65 -8.72
N GLY A 241 2.05 14.34 -8.52
CA GLY A 241 1.02 13.75 -7.66
C GLY A 241 -0.39 13.69 -8.26
N ASN A 242 -0.62 14.30 -9.43
CA ASN A 242 -1.90 14.20 -10.13
C ASN A 242 -1.92 12.97 -11.06
N PRO A 243 -2.84 12.00 -10.86
CA PRO A 243 -2.91 10.82 -11.68
C PRO A 243 -3.28 11.15 -13.13
N VAL A 244 -2.55 10.54 -14.07
CA VAL A 244 -2.80 10.69 -15.52
C VAL A 244 -3.22 9.39 -16.19
N MET A 245 -3.08 8.27 -15.50
CA MET A 245 -3.63 6.97 -15.88
C MET A 245 -3.84 6.10 -14.64
N THR A 246 -4.50 4.97 -14.83
CA THR A 246 -4.71 3.98 -13.77
C THR A 246 -4.09 2.65 -14.19
N LEU A 247 -3.38 2.00 -13.26
CA LEU A 247 -2.79 0.68 -13.44
C LEU A 247 -3.55 -0.33 -12.57
N ILE A 248 -4.13 -1.34 -13.21
CA ILE A 248 -4.76 -2.47 -12.55
C ILE A 248 -3.72 -3.59 -12.41
N THR A 249 -3.36 -3.97 -11.19
CA THR A 249 -2.39 -5.05 -10.96
C THR A 249 -3.00 -6.41 -11.25
N ILE A 250 -2.34 -7.25 -12.05
CA ILE A 250 -2.88 -8.56 -12.47
C ILE A 250 -2.45 -9.73 -11.58
N GLN A 251 -1.49 -9.49 -10.68
CA GLN A 251 -0.91 -10.53 -9.81
C GLN A 251 -1.79 -10.87 -8.60
N ASP A 252 -2.56 -9.90 -8.10
CA ASP A 252 -3.40 -10.03 -6.91
C ASP A 252 -4.86 -9.72 -7.27
N VAL A 253 -5.55 -10.72 -7.81
CA VAL A 253 -6.98 -10.66 -8.13
C VAL A 253 -7.75 -11.51 -7.13
N TRP A 254 -8.81 -10.93 -6.57
CA TRP A 254 -9.71 -11.60 -5.63
C TRP A 254 -11.16 -11.35 -6.02
N ILE A 255 -12.08 -12.06 -5.36
CA ILE A 255 -13.50 -11.85 -5.52
C ILE A 255 -14.05 -11.34 -4.20
N ALA A 256 -14.78 -10.23 -4.26
CA ALA A 256 -15.61 -9.79 -3.15
C ALA A 256 -17.02 -10.34 -3.35
N ALA A 257 -17.40 -11.32 -2.55
CA ALA A 257 -18.68 -11.99 -2.59
C ALA A 257 -19.58 -11.49 -1.45
N GLU A 258 -20.69 -10.84 -1.77
CA GLU A 258 -21.63 -10.33 -0.78
C GLU A 258 -22.58 -11.45 -0.32
N MET A 259 -22.34 -11.97 0.88
CA MET A 259 -23.12 -13.06 1.46
C MET A 259 -24.04 -12.56 2.57
N THR A 260 -25.25 -13.12 2.70
CA THR A 260 -26.18 -12.74 3.77
C THR A 260 -25.70 -13.22 5.14
N GLU A 261 -26.14 -12.59 6.23
CA GLU A 261 -25.78 -12.99 7.61
C GLU A 261 -26.02 -14.50 7.86
N ASN A 262 -27.13 -15.05 7.35
CA ASN A 262 -27.46 -16.47 7.50
C ASN A 262 -26.44 -17.41 6.81
N ASN A 263 -25.88 -16.95 5.68
CA ASN A 263 -24.89 -17.69 4.89
C ASN A 263 -23.55 -17.82 5.62
N LEU A 264 -23.21 -16.85 6.49
CA LEU A 264 -21.90 -16.78 7.15
C LEU A 264 -21.75 -17.75 8.32
N ALA A 265 -22.85 -18.30 8.84
CA ALA A 265 -22.85 -19.09 10.08
C ALA A 265 -21.90 -20.30 10.06
N ARG A 266 -21.48 -20.76 8.88
CA ARG A 266 -20.51 -21.86 8.70
C ARG A 266 -19.35 -21.51 7.78
N VAL A 267 -19.31 -20.30 7.23
CA VAL A 267 -18.24 -19.89 6.31
C VAL A 267 -17.08 -19.37 7.14
N GLU A 268 -16.01 -20.16 7.19
CA GLU A 268 -14.77 -19.83 7.89
C GLU A 268 -13.66 -19.55 6.86
N PRO A 269 -12.57 -18.84 7.26
CA PRO A 269 -11.36 -18.78 6.43
C PRO A 269 -10.92 -20.19 5.99
N GLU A 270 -10.37 -20.30 4.78
CA GLU A 270 -10.01 -21.55 4.09
C GLU A 270 -11.18 -22.41 3.60
N THR A 271 -12.44 -21.97 3.77
CA THR A 271 -13.59 -22.68 3.19
C THR A 271 -13.44 -22.79 1.67
N PRO A 272 -13.54 -24.00 1.08
CA PRO A 272 -13.44 -24.18 -0.37
C PRO A 272 -14.67 -23.59 -1.07
N VAL A 273 -14.43 -22.91 -2.19
CA VAL A 273 -15.48 -22.30 -3.00
C VAL A 273 -15.33 -22.66 -4.48
N ALA A 274 -16.46 -22.68 -5.18
CA ALA A 274 -16.51 -22.67 -6.64
C ALA A 274 -16.90 -21.28 -7.12
N ILE A 275 -16.22 -20.83 -8.16
CA ILE A 275 -16.34 -19.50 -8.75
C ILE A 275 -16.71 -19.66 -10.21
N VAL A 276 -17.72 -18.93 -10.66
CA VAL A 276 -18.09 -18.80 -12.06
C VAL A 276 -18.01 -17.34 -12.44
N LEU A 277 -17.44 -17.05 -13.60
CA LEU A 277 -17.29 -15.69 -14.12
C LEU A 277 -18.14 -15.54 -15.37
N ASP A 278 -18.94 -14.49 -15.43
CA ASP A 278 -19.83 -14.21 -16.57
C ASP A 278 -19.05 -14.03 -17.88
N VAL A 279 -17.81 -13.53 -17.78
CA VAL A 279 -16.92 -13.35 -18.94
C VAL A 279 -16.36 -14.67 -19.49
N LEU A 280 -16.40 -15.75 -18.71
CA LEU A 280 -15.94 -17.09 -19.09
C LEU A 280 -17.03 -18.13 -18.80
N PRO A 281 -18.12 -18.14 -19.57
CA PRO A 281 -19.18 -19.13 -19.42
C PRO A 281 -18.64 -20.55 -19.68
N GLY A 282 -19.17 -21.54 -18.97
CA GLY A 282 -18.78 -22.95 -19.05
C GLY A 282 -17.56 -23.33 -18.21
N GLU A 283 -16.84 -22.35 -17.66
CA GLU A 283 -15.69 -22.59 -16.78
C GLU A 283 -16.07 -22.43 -15.30
N VAL A 284 -15.54 -23.32 -14.47
CA VAL A 284 -15.69 -23.26 -13.01
C VAL A 284 -14.29 -23.24 -12.40
N PHE A 285 -14.00 -22.16 -11.68
CA PHE A 285 -12.72 -21.96 -11.00
C PHE A 285 -12.82 -22.40 -9.55
N ALA A 286 -11.78 -23.07 -9.06
CA ALA A 286 -11.64 -23.38 -7.65
C ALA A 286 -11.03 -22.19 -6.90
N GLY A 287 -11.51 -21.95 -5.68
CA GLY A 287 -10.98 -20.94 -4.79
C GLY A 287 -11.16 -21.30 -3.32
N ARG A 288 -10.73 -20.39 -2.45
CA ARG A 288 -10.94 -20.49 -1.00
C ARG A 288 -11.27 -19.13 -0.41
N VAL A 289 -11.99 -19.14 0.69
CA VAL A 289 -12.27 -17.94 1.47
C VAL A 289 -10.97 -17.49 2.15
N ARG A 290 -10.49 -16.29 1.81
CA ARG A 290 -9.35 -15.67 2.49
C ARG A 290 -9.79 -15.07 3.82
N SER A 291 -10.89 -14.32 3.80
CA SER A 291 -11.42 -13.66 5.00
C SER A 291 -12.90 -13.36 4.86
N VAL A 292 -13.57 -13.26 6.02
CA VAL A 292 -14.95 -12.84 6.15
C VAL A 292 -14.95 -11.44 6.77
N GLY A 293 -15.63 -10.48 6.14
CA GLY A 293 -15.72 -9.11 6.66
C GLY A 293 -16.40 -9.06 8.01
N PHE A 294 -15.76 -8.42 9.00
CA PHE A 294 -16.29 -8.29 10.37
C PHE A 294 -17.32 -7.15 10.54
N GLY A 295 -17.56 -6.34 9.51
CA GLY A 295 -18.49 -5.23 9.57
C GLY A 295 -18.78 -4.61 8.21
N VAL A 296 -19.98 -4.05 8.06
CA VAL A 296 -20.42 -3.32 6.88
C VAL A 296 -21.01 -1.97 7.29
N SER A 297 -20.73 -0.93 6.52
CA SER A 297 -21.35 0.39 6.74
C SER A 297 -22.79 0.37 6.23
N VAL A 298 -23.76 0.35 7.13
CA VAL A 298 -25.18 0.48 6.81
C VAL A 298 -25.57 1.96 6.70
N GLY A 299 -25.22 2.59 5.56
CA GLY A 299 -25.64 3.95 5.21
C GLY A 299 -24.54 4.79 4.54
N PRO A 300 -24.89 5.91 3.88
CA PRO A 300 -23.90 6.81 3.29
C PRO A 300 -23.02 7.42 4.39
N SER A 301 -21.70 7.30 4.26
CA SER A 301 -20.74 8.01 5.09
C SER A 301 -20.98 9.51 4.94
N THR A 302 -21.60 10.12 5.94
CA THR A 302 -21.96 11.55 5.91
C THR A 302 -20.68 12.37 6.18
N PRO A 303 -20.22 13.24 5.27
CA PRO A 303 -19.07 14.10 5.52
C PRO A 303 -19.35 15.03 6.73
N PRO A 304 -18.32 15.39 7.52
CA PRO A 304 -18.49 16.32 8.64
C PRO A 304 -19.17 17.62 8.18
N GLY A 305 -20.23 18.06 8.87
CA GLY A 305 -20.94 19.31 8.59
C GLY A 305 -22.28 19.18 7.84
N THR A 306 -22.72 17.96 7.53
CA THR A 306 -24.09 17.71 7.04
C THR A 306 -24.90 16.92 8.07
N LEU A 307 -26.22 17.14 8.11
CA LEU A 307 -27.10 16.40 9.00
C LEU A 307 -27.33 14.99 8.45
N PRO A 308 -27.25 13.93 9.28
CA PRO A 308 -27.62 12.58 8.88
C PRO A 308 -29.06 12.57 8.38
N GLN A 309 -29.28 12.10 7.16
CA GLN A 309 -30.63 11.86 6.66
C GLN A 309 -31.13 10.50 7.16
N VAL A 310 -32.32 10.47 7.75
CA VAL A 310 -32.99 9.24 8.18
C VAL A 310 -33.71 8.65 6.97
N GLU A 311 -33.19 7.56 6.44
CA GLU A 311 -33.90 6.77 5.43
C GLU A 311 -35.02 5.97 6.09
N ASN A 312 -36.27 6.37 5.85
CA ASN A 312 -37.44 5.58 6.24
C ASN A 312 -37.70 4.50 5.19
N SER A 313 -37.09 3.33 5.34
CA SER A 313 -37.40 2.15 4.52
C SER A 313 -38.84 1.69 4.79
N ARG A 314 -39.68 1.61 3.76
CA ARG A 314 -41.07 1.10 3.84
C ARG A 314 -41.17 -0.41 3.66
N ASP A 315 -40.07 -1.13 3.82
CA ASP A 315 -40.06 -2.58 3.71
C ASP A 315 -40.65 -3.21 4.97
N TRP A 316 -41.68 -4.04 4.78
CA TRP A 316 -42.38 -4.75 5.86
C TRP A 316 -41.54 -5.88 6.48
N LEU A 317 -40.43 -6.25 5.82
CA LEU A 317 -39.40 -7.15 6.33
C LEU A 317 -38.05 -6.43 6.31
N ARG A 318 -37.26 -6.63 7.37
CA ARG A 318 -35.88 -6.13 7.42
C ARG A 318 -35.08 -6.76 6.27
N PRO A 319 -34.44 -5.98 5.39
CA PRO A 319 -33.60 -6.54 4.35
C PRO A 319 -32.43 -7.30 4.99
N ALA A 320 -32.09 -8.46 4.42
CA ALA A 320 -30.94 -9.23 4.88
C ALA A 320 -29.67 -8.39 4.69
N GLN A 321 -28.92 -8.18 5.78
CA GLN A 321 -27.61 -7.55 5.69
C GLN A 321 -26.65 -8.50 4.99
N ARG A 322 -25.80 -7.92 4.15
CA ARG A 322 -24.77 -8.65 3.40
C ARG A 322 -23.40 -8.23 3.90
N PHE A 323 -22.51 -9.20 3.99
CA PHE A 323 -21.13 -8.99 4.40
C PHE A 323 -20.21 -9.42 3.26
N PRO A 324 -19.16 -8.64 2.98
CA PRO A 324 -18.18 -9.00 1.97
C PRO A 324 -17.35 -10.17 2.47
N VAL A 325 -17.39 -11.26 1.73
CA VAL A 325 -16.49 -12.40 1.88
C VAL A 325 -15.42 -12.30 0.80
N ILE A 326 -14.16 -12.18 1.21
CA ILE A 326 -13.03 -12.10 0.30
C ILE A 326 -12.61 -13.51 -0.05
N VAL A 327 -12.69 -13.81 -1.34
CA VAL A 327 -12.37 -15.11 -1.92
C VAL A 327 -11.14 -14.95 -2.80
N GLU A 328 -10.20 -15.88 -2.66
CA GLU A 328 -9.05 -15.98 -3.54
C GLU A 328 -9.13 -17.22 -4.43
N PHE A 329 -8.53 -17.12 -5.61
CA PHE A 329 -8.42 -18.23 -6.54
C PHE A 329 -7.38 -19.25 -6.04
N ALA A 330 -7.62 -20.52 -6.31
CA ALA A 330 -6.68 -21.59 -5.97
C ALA A 330 -5.35 -21.43 -6.75
N PRO A 331 -4.22 -21.92 -6.20
CA PRO A 331 -2.94 -21.90 -6.88
C PRO A 331 -3.02 -22.52 -8.28
N GLY A 332 -2.59 -21.79 -9.32
CA GLY A 332 -2.63 -22.21 -10.72
C GLY A 332 -3.85 -21.75 -11.52
N GLU A 333 -5.00 -21.50 -10.85
CA GLU A 333 -6.19 -20.97 -11.53
C GLU A 333 -6.02 -19.51 -11.95
N VAL A 334 -5.24 -18.72 -11.19
CA VAL A 334 -4.89 -17.33 -11.57
C VAL A 334 -4.14 -17.29 -12.90
N SER A 335 -3.22 -18.22 -13.12
CA SER A 335 -2.48 -18.31 -14.39
C SER A 335 -3.38 -18.75 -15.54
N ARG A 336 -4.38 -19.61 -15.27
CA ARG A 336 -5.41 -20.00 -16.24
C ARG A 336 -6.30 -18.81 -16.61
N LEU A 337 -6.73 -18.05 -15.61
CA LEU A 337 -7.54 -16.84 -15.77
C LEU A 337 -6.81 -15.77 -16.60
N ALA A 338 -5.51 -15.56 -16.36
CA ALA A 338 -4.67 -14.65 -17.12
C ALA A 338 -4.51 -15.10 -18.58
N LYS A 339 -4.29 -16.39 -18.85
CA LYS A 339 -4.20 -16.95 -20.21
C LYS A 339 -5.49 -16.76 -21.01
N LEU A 340 -6.64 -16.90 -20.34
CA LEU A 340 -7.97 -16.74 -20.95
C LEU A 340 -8.39 -15.27 -21.11
N ARG A 341 -7.56 -14.30 -20.69
CA ARG A 341 -7.90 -12.86 -20.65
C ARG A 341 -9.24 -12.59 -19.93
N GLY A 342 -9.59 -13.45 -18.96
CA GLY A 342 -10.86 -13.37 -18.23
C GLY A 342 -10.84 -12.38 -17.07
N ILE A 343 -9.69 -11.79 -16.76
CA ILE A 343 -9.58 -10.82 -15.66
C ILE A 343 -10.20 -9.50 -16.11
N ARG A 344 -11.41 -9.23 -15.64
CA ARG A 344 -12.08 -7.94 -15.77
C ARG A 344 -12.48 -7.45 -14.40
N VAL A 345 -11.78 -6.43 -13.90
CA VAL A 345 -12.12 -5.79 -12.62
C VAL A 345 -13.53 -5.19 -12.72
N GLY A 346 -14.34 -5.43 -11.69
CA GLY A 346 -15.76 -5.06 -11.65
C GLY A 346 -16.70 -6.08 -12.32
N GLY A 347 -16.15 -7.08 -13.01
CA GLY A 347 -16.91 -8.17 -13.63
C GLY A 347 -17.72 -8.95 -12.60
N GLN A 348 -18.91 -9.39 -13.02
CA GLN A 348 -19.80 -10.20 -12.19
C GLN A 348 -19.27 -11.62 -12.06
N ALA A 349 -19.52 -12.20 -10.89
CA ALA A 349 -19.16 -13.55 -10.55
C ALA A 349 -20.24 -14.18 -9.68
N ASP A 350 -20.40 -15.48 -9.84
CA ASP A 350 -21.19 -16.33 -8.94
C ASP A 350 -20.23 -17.11 -8.05
N VAL A 351 -20.50 -17.13 -6.75
CA VAL A 351 -19.68 -17.83 -5.76
C VAL A 351 -20.55 -18.78 -4.94
N MET A 352 -20.12 -20.03 -4.87
CA MET A 352 -20.73 -21.05 -4.01
C MET A 352 -19.69 -21.59 -3.03
N ALA A 353 -20.01 -21.52 -1.73
CA ALA A 353 -19.15 -22.02 -0.67
C ALA A 353 -19.55 -23.43 -0.21
N PHE A 354 -18.55 -24.25 0.14
CA PHE A 354 -18.72 -25.62 0.63
C PHE A 354 -18.13 -25.79 2.03
N PRO A 355 -18.77 -25.23 3.08
CA PRO A 355 -18.22 -25.18 4.44
C PRO A 355 -18.21 -26.51 5.20
N SER A 356 -18.97 -27.51 4.75
CA SER A 356 -19.08 -28.80 5.45
C SER A 356 -18.63 -29.96 4.57
N GLU A 357 -17.60 -30.70 5.00
CA GLU A 357 -17.14 -31.89 4.29
C GLU A 357 -18.16 -33.05 4.43
N GLY A 358 -18.39 -33.80 3.35
CA GLY A 358 -19.28 -34.98 3.35
C GLY A 358 -20.79 -34.69 3.26
N ASN A 359 -21.22 -33.44 3.09
CA ASN A 359 -22.62 -33.10 2.90
C ASN A 359 -23.13 -33.52 1.50
N PRO A 360 -24.21 -34.31 1.38
CA PRO A 360 -24.79 -34.68 0.08
C PRO A 360 -25.23 -33.47 -0.75
N LEU A 361 -25.55 -32.34 -0.10
CA LEU A 361 -25.87 -31.08 -0.77
C LEU A 361 -24.70 -30.50 -1.56
N ASN A 362 -23.45 -30.81 -1.19
CA ASN A 362 -22.28 -30.32 -1.93
C ASN A 362 -22.23 -30.88 -3.35
N LEU A 363 -22.64 -32.15 -3.54
CA LEU A 363 -22.68 -32.77 -4.86
C LEU A 363 -23.72 -32.08 -5.75
N LEU A 364 -24.90 -31.81 -5.18
CA LEU A 364 -25.97 -31.09 -5.86
C LEU A 364 -25.60 -29.63 -6.13
N GLY A 365 -24.91 -28.97 -5.19
CA GLY A 365 -24.36 -27.63 -5.35
C GLY A 365 -23.31 -27.54 -6.45
N ARG A 366 -22.38 -28.51 -6.52
CA ARG A 366 -21.39 -28.60 -7.61
C ARG A 366 -22.08 -28.80 -8.96
N LEU A 367 -23.09 -29.67 -9.03
CA LEU A 367 -23.86 -29.86 -10.26
C LEU A 367 -24.63 -28.60 -10.65
N PHE A 368 -25.20 -27.91 -9.66
CA PHE A 368 -25.91 -26.64 -9.85
C PHE A 368 -24.97 -25.55 -10.39
N ILE A 369 -23.80 -25.34 -9.80
CA ILE A 369 -22.88 -24.28 -10.26
C ILE A 369 -22.29 -24.59 -11.65
N HIS A 370 -22.09 -25.86 -12.00
CA HIS A 370 -21.72 -26.25 -13.37
C HIS A 370 -22.86 -25.98 -14.36
N LEU A 371 -24.11 -26.27 -13.98
CA LEU A 371 -25.27 -25.94 -14.79
C LEU A 371 -25.41 -24.42 -14.95
N MET A 372 -25.22 -23.65 -13.88
CA MET A 372 -25.24 -22.18 -13.90
C MET A 372 -24.12 -21.61 -14.77
N SER A 373 -22.92 -22.18 -14.72
CA SER A 373 -21.82 -21.84 -15.61
C SER A 373 -22.16 -22.06 -17.09
N TRP A 374 -22.97 -23.07 -17.41
CA TRP A 374 -23.43 -23.26 -18.80
C TRP A 374 -24.62 -22.35 -19.15
N LEU A 375 -25.50 -22.08 -18.19
CA LEU A 375 -26.61 -21.13 -18.36
C LEU A 375 -26.14 -19.69 -18.54
N SER A 376 -24.93 -19.32 -18.11
CA SER A 376 -24.37 -18.00 -18.39
C SER A 376 -24.04 -17.77 -19.87
N TYR A 377 -24.10 -18.80 -20.73
CA TYR A 377 -24.15 -18.59 -22.19
C TYR A 377 -25.47 -17.97 -22.67
N ALA A 378 -26.55 -18.07 -21.90
CA ALA A 378 -27.90 -17.73 -22.34
C ALA A 378 -28.35 -16.32 -21.96
N TYR A 379 -27.57 -15.56 -21.18
CA TYR A 379 -27.90 -14.18 -20.80
C TYR A 379 -26.83 -13.18 -21.20
#